data_AF-A0A5F0K491-F1
#
_entry.id   AF-A0A5F0K491-F1
#
_cell.length_a   1.000
_cell.length_b   1.000
_cell.length_c   1.000
_cell.angle_alpha   90.00
_cell.angle_beta   90.00
_cell.angle_gamma   90.00
#
_symmetry.space_group_name_H-M   'P 1'
#
loop_
_entity.id
_entity.type
_entity.pdbx_description
1 polymer ?
#
loop_
_entity_poly.entity_id
_entity_poly.type
_entity_poly.pdbx_seq_one_letter_code
_entity_poly.pdbx_strand_id
1 'polypeptide(L)'
;MKVEAIVPTTQVVDILCDVCGASTTKSLGTQEFGTLEACWGYGSQHDGERYQVHLCEGCFFGALANLRQEHRLMNMFSDDYQPADPDQFGKIEGNRELI
;
A
#
# COMPACT_ATOMS: atom_id res chain seq x y z
N MET A 1 -11.01 24.90 -41.74
CA MET A 1 -11.97 23.80 -41.57
C MET A 1 -11.46 22.95 -40.40
N LYS A 2 -12.24 22.80 -39.32
CA LYS A 2 -11.84 22.02 -38.14
C LYS A 2 -12.48 20.65 -38.27
N VAL A 3 -11.66 19.59 -38.18
CA VAL A 3 -12.13 18.21 -38.20
C VAL A 3 -11.82 17.63 -36.82
N GLU A 4 -12.86 17.17 -36.14
CA GLU A 4 -12.77 16.55 -34.81
C GLU A 4 -13.23 15.10 -34.92
N ALA A 5 -12.52 14.19 -34.25
CA ALA A 5 -12.85 12.78 -34.19
C ALA A 5 -12.85 12.33 -32.72
N ILE A 6 -13.82 11.49 -32.35
CA ILE A 6 -13.90 10.89 -31.01
C ILE A 6 -13.03 9.64 -31.00
N VAL A 7 -12.00 9.64 -30.16
CA VAL A 7 -11.12 8.48 -29.96
C VAL A 7 -11.49 7.83 -28.61
N PRO A 8 -11.83 6.53 -28.58
CA PRO A 8 -12.06 5.83 -27.31
C PRO A 8 -10.74 5.71 -26.54
N THR A 9 -10.74 6.14 -25.27
CA THR A 9 -9.59 6.01 -24.36
C THR A 9 -9.96 5.18 -23.13
N THR A 10 -9.06 4.29 -22.71
CA THR A 10 -9.19 3.60 -21.42
C THR A 10 -8.64 4.49 -20.31
N GLN A 11 -9.42 4.69 -19.26
CA GLN A 11 -9.01 5.42 -18.07
C GLN A 11 -9.30 4.55 -16.83
N VAL A 12 -8.40 4.59 -15.86
CA VAL A 12 -8.66 4.01 -14.53
C VAL A 12 -9.64 4.92 -13.81
N VAL A 13 -10.87 4.45 -13.67
CA VAL A 13 -11.95 5.21 -13.02
C VAL A 13 -12.04 4.95 -11.52
N ASP A 14 -11.54 3.80 -11.07
CA ASP A 14 -11.54 3.41 -9.66
C ASP A 14 -10.46 2.35 -9.40
N ILE A 15 -10.02 2.28 -8.14
CA ILE A 15 -9.17 1.23 -7.61
C ILE A 15 -9.93 0.61 -6.44
N LEU A 16 -10.15 -0.69 -6.48
CA LEU A 16 -10.80 -1.42 -5.41
C LEU A 16 -9.75 -1.98 -4.46
N CYS A 17 -10.06 -2.00 -3.16
CA CYS A 17 -9.23 -2.66 -2.17
C CYS A 17 -9.25 -4.17 -2.41
N ASP A 18 -8.09 -4.79 -2.60
CA ASP A 18 -7.96 -6.22 -2.87
C ASP A 18 -8.35 -7.10 -1.67
N VAL A 19 -8.47 -6.53 -0.46
CA VAL A 19 -8.84 -7.25 0.76
C VAL A 19 -10.36 -7.23 0.99
N CYS A 20 -10.98 -6.04 0.99
CA CYS A 20 -12.40 -5.89 1.35
C CYS A 20 -13.32 -5.60 0.15
N GLY A 21 -12.76 -5.36 -1.04
CA GLY A 21 -13.50 -5.01 -2.26
C GLY A 21 -14.07 -3.59 -2.30
N ALA A 22 -13.87 -2.78 -1.25
CA ALA A 22 -14.38 -1.41 -1.21
C ALA A 22 -13.61 -0.50 -2.18
N SER A 23 -14.32 0.48 -2.77
CA SER A 23 -13.70 1.55 -3.56
C SER A 23 -12.71 2.35 -2.71
N THR A 24 -11.58 2.70 -3.30
CA THR A 24 -10.58 3.61 -2.70
C THR A 24 -10.82 5.07 -3.11
N THR A 25 -11.77 5.30 -4.01
CA THR A 25 -12.19 6.64 -4.42
C THR A 25 -13.09 7.26 -3.36
N LYS A 26 -12.68 8.41 -2.81
CA LYS A 26 -13.46 9.18 -1.83
C LYS A 26 -14.56 9.99 -2.54
N SER A 27 -15.45 10.61 -1.75
CA SER A 27 -16.58 11.41 -2.25
C SER A 27 -16.19 12.58 -3.16
N LEU A 28 -14.95 13.07 -3.06
CA LEU A 28 -14.38 14.14 -3.88
C LEU A 28 -13.72 13.63 -5.17
N GLY A 29 -13.78 12.33 -5.46
CA GLY A 29 -13.19 11.72 -6.66
C GLY A 29 -11.68 11.46 -6.55
N THR A 30 -11.07 11.70 -5.38
CA THR A 30 -9.67 11.39 -5.13
C THR A 30 -9.50 9.91 -4.77
N GLN A 31 -8.54 9.25 -5.40
CA GLN A 31 -8.17 7.87 -5.10
C GLN A 31 -7.15 7.86 -3.96
N GLU A 32 -7.51 7.27 -2.83
CA GLU A 32 -6.66 7.19 -1.64
C GLU A 32 -6.46 5.74 -1.23
N PHE A 33 -5.28 5.20 -1.55
CA PHE A 33 -4.92 3.81 -1.30
C PHE A 33 -3.43 3.66 -1.00
N GLY A 34 -3.09 2.60 -0.27
CA GLY A 34 -1.72 2.12 -0.12
C GLY A 34 -1.42 1.03 -1.15
N THR A 35 -0.14 0.89 -1.51
CA THR A 35 0.33 -0.19 -2.39
C THR A 35 1.35 -1.05 -1.63
N LEU A 36 1.16 -2.36 -1.65
CA LEU A 36 2.18 -3.34 -1.28
C LEU A 36 2.70 -3.96 -2.57
N GLU A 37 3.96 -3.72 -2.91
CA GLU A 37 4.59 -4.29 -4.11
C GLU A 37 5.87 -5.05 -3.80
N ALA A 38 6.16 -6.05 -4.63
CA ALA A 38 7.43 -6.74 -4.63
C ALA A 38 7.85 -7.01 -6.08
N CYS A 39 9.14 -6.90 -6.35
CA CYS A 39 9.76 -7.27 -7.62
C CYS A 39 11.02 -8.09 -7.30
N TRP A 40 10.96 -9.38 -7.64
CA TRP A 40 12.00 -10.33 -7.29
C TRP A 40 12.95 -10.55 -8.46
N GLY A 41 14.25 -10.38 -8.19
CA GLY A 41 15.31 -10.51 -9.19
C GLY A 41 15.89 -11.93 -9.28
N TYR A 42 16.87 -12.04 -10.18
CA TYR A 42 17.59 -13.28 -10.47
C TYR A 42 18.15 -13.95 -9.21
N GLY A 43 17.87 -15.24 -9.05
CA GLY A 43 18.38 -16.07 -7.96
C GLY A 43 17.56 -16.03 -6.66
N SER A 44 16.44 -15.32 -6.62
CA SER A 44 15.44 -15.47 -5.56
C SER A 44 14.58 -16.72 -5.77
N GLN A 45 13.89 -17.20 -4.73
CA GLN A 45 12.93 -18.31 -4.87
C GLN A 45 11.79 -17.96 -5.84
N HIS A 46 11.47 -16.68 -5.95
CA HIS A 46 10.39 -16.12 -6.76
C HIS A 46 10.94 -15.35 -7.97
N ASP A 47 12.03 -15.84 -8.57
CA ASP A 47 12.75 -15.14 -9.65
C ASP A 47 11.82 -14.72 -10.81
N GLY A 48 11.82 -13.42 -11.10
CA GLY A 48 11.02 -12.82 -12.15
C GLY A 48 9.57 -12.53 -11.76
N GLU A 49 9.14 -12.90 -10.55
CA GLU A 49 7.78 -12.63 -10.08
C GLU A 49 7.64 -11.19 -9.56
N ARG A 50 6.50 -10.59 -9.92
CA ARG A 50 6.08 -9.27 -9.45
C ARG A 50 4.72 -9.39 -8.78
N TYR A 51 4.61 -8.79 -7.61
CA TYR A 51 3.38 -8.72 -6.84
C TYR A 51 2.96 -7.27 -6.66
N GLN A 52 1.66 -7.01 -6.71
CA GLN A 52 1.07 -5.71 -6.39
C GLN A 52 -0.30 -5.94 -5.75
N VAL A 53 -0.54 -5.23 -4.65
CA VAL A 53 -1.81 -5.22 -3.92
C VAL A 53 -2.17 -3.79 -3.56
N HIS A 54 -3.40 -3.38 -3.86
CA HIS A 54 -3.98 -2.09 -3.51
C HIS A 54 -4.87 -2.22 -2.27
N LEU A 55 -4.64 -1.37 -1.29
CA LEU A 55 -5.30 -1.43 0.01
C LEU A 55 -5.99 -0.10 0.30
N CYS A 56 -7.26 -0.14 0.70
CA CYS A 56 -7.87 1.02 1.33
C CYS A 56 -7.17 1.33 2.66
N GLU A 57 -7.31 2.56 3.15
CA GLU A 57 -6.70 3.06 4.39
C GLU A 57 -6.83 2.08 5.57
N GLY A 58 -8.04 1.55 5.83
CA GLY A 58 -8.26 0.62 6.94
C GLY A 58 -7.50 -0.71 6.76
N CYS A 59 -7.52 -1.28 5.55
CA CYS A 59 -6.80 -2.52 5.25
C CYS A 59 -5.29 -2.31 5.26
N PHE A 60 -4.81 -1.13 4.86
CA PHE A 60 -3.41 -0.76 4.91
C PHE A 60 -2.89 -0.73 6.37
N PHE A 61 -3.59 -0.03 7.27
CA PHE A 61 -3.20 -0.01 8.69
C PHE A 61 -3.38 -1.38 9.37
N GLY A 62 -4.35 -2.18 8.92
CA GLY A 62 -4.48 -3.58 9.32
C GLY A 62 -3.24 -4.41 8.93
N ALA A 63 -2.74 -4.24 7.70
CA ALA A 63 -1.51 -4.90 7.25
C ALA A 63 -0.29 -4.46 8.08
N LEU A 64 -0.14 -3.16 8.37
CA LEU A 64 0.93 -2.67 9.24
C LEU A 64 0.82 -3.22 10.67
N ALA A 65 -0.39 -3.39 11.21
CA ALA A 65 -0.58 -4.03 12.51
C ALA A 65 -0.13 -5.50 12.49
N ASN A 66 -0.48 -6.25 11.45
CA ASN A 66 -0.05 -7.65 11.30
C ASN A 66 1.48 -7.77 11.19
N LEU A 67 2.12 -6.94 10.36
CA LEU A 67 3.59 -6.95 10.20
C LEU A 67 4.32 -6.63 11.51
N ARG A 68 3.81 -5.69 12.31
CA ARG A 68 4.39 -5.40 13.64
C ARG A 68 4.23 -6.58 14.60
N GLN A 69 3.09 -7.26 14.55
CA GLN A 69 2.86 -8.45 15.35
C GLN A 69 3.80 -9.59 14.93
N GLU A 70 4.00 -9.82 13.64
CA GLU A 70 4.98 -10.79 13.12
C GLU A 70 6.40 -10.44 13.58
N HIS A 71 6.81 -9.17 13.45
CA HIS A 71 8.09 -8.68 13.94
C HIS A 71 8.28 -8.99 15.44
N ARG A 72 7.25 -8.74 16.26
CA ARG A 72 7.28 -9.10 17.68
C ARG A 72 7.45 -10.60 17.87
N LEU A 73 6.64 -11.43 17.21
CA LEU A 73 6.67 -12.87 17.39
C LEU A 73 8.02 -13.48 17.03
N MET A 74 8.68 -12.95 15.99
CA MET A 74 10.00 -13.43 15.54
C MET A 74 11.14 -13.00 16.46
N ASN A 75 11.05 -11.82 17.09
CA ASN A 75 12.18 -11.21 17.78
C ASN A 75 12.00 -11.09 19.31
N MET A 76 10.82 -11.38 19.88
CA MET A 76 10.53 -11.09 21.31
C MET A 76 11.44 -11.77 22.34
N PHE A 77 12.17 -12.82 21.94
CA PHE A 77 13.12 -13.52 22.80
C PHE A 77 14.59 -13.19 22.49
N SER A 78 14.86 -12.26 21.58
CA SER A 78 16.23 -11.80 21.32
C SER A 78 16.66 -10.80 22.39
N ASP A 79 17.94 -10.85 22.77
CA ASP A 79 18.51 -9.96 23.80
C ASP A 79 18.51 -8.48 23.38
N ASP A 80 18.42 -8.22 22.07
CA ASP A 80 18.43 -6.91 21.41
C ASP A 80 17.04 -6.47 20.90
N TYR A 81 15.97 -7.14 21.34
CA TYR A 81 14.62 -6.86 20.85
C TYR A 81 14.20 -5.40 21.05
N GLN A 82 13.81 -4.75 19.95
CA GLN A 82 13.15 -3.44 19.96
C GLN A 82 11.76 -3.56 19.36
N PRO A 83 10.68 -3.22 20.09
CA PRO A 83 9.33 -3.19 19.53
C PRO A 83 9.23 -2.24 18.34
N ALA A 84 8.49 -2.64 17.32
CA ALA A 84 8.15 -1.77 16.21
C ALA A 84 7.20 -0.65 16.69
N ASP A 85 7.65 0.60 16.56
CA ASP A 85 6.91 1.79 16.97
C ASP A 85 5.59 1.92 16.17
N PRO A 86 4.41 1.95 16.81
CA PRO A 86 3.12 2.09 16.14
C PRO A 86 2.95 3.31 15.24
N ASP A 87 3.56 4.43 15.60
CA ASP A 87 3.40 5.72 14.93
C ASP A 87 4.47 5.95 13.85
N GLN A 88 5.59 5.21 13.91
CA GLN A 88 6.70 5.33 12.97
C GLN A 88 6.85 4.15 12.01
N PHE A 89 6.34 2.95 12.35
CA PHE A 89 6.53 1.76 11.54
C PHE A 89 5.89 1.90 10.15
N GLY A 90 6.74 1.94 9.12
CA GLY A 90 6.32 2.12 7.73
C GLY A 90 6.02 3.58 7.34
N LYS A 91 6.19 4.55 8.25
CA LYS A 91 5.97 5.97 7.98
C LYS A 91 7.25 6.63 7.47
N ILE A 92 7.18 7.30 6.31
CA ILE A 92 8.33 7.99 5.69
C ILE A 92 8.30 9.49 5.96
N GLU A 93 7.11 10.10 5.96
CA GLU A 93 6.91 11.52 6.28
C GLU A 93 5.60 11.69 7.05
N GLY A 94 5.58 12.64 7.99
CA GLY A 94 4.39 13.02 8.75
C GLY A 94 4.02 14.47 8.47
N ASN A 95 2.75 14.79 8.63
CA ASN A 95 2.29 16.18 8.54
C ASN A 95 3.08 17.03 9.54
N ARG A 96 3.86 18.01 9.05
CA ARG A 96 4.40 19.06 9.89
C ARG A 96 3.22 19.92 10.32
N GLU A 97 2.78 19.78 11.56
CA GLU A 97 1.93 20.79 12.16
C GLU A 97 2.68 22.13 12.06
N LEU A 98 2.19 23.02 11.20
CA LEU A 98 2.62 24.41 11.16
C LEU A 98 2.09 25.04 12.45
N ILE A 99 2.94 25.06 13.48
CA ILE A 99 2.75 25.86 14.69
C ILE A 99 3.02 27.33 14.36
#